data_AF-A0A933SV20-F1
#
_entry.id   AF-A0A933SV20-F1
#
_cell.length_a   1.000
_cell.length_b   1.000
_cell.length_c   1.000
_cell.angle_alpha   90.00
_cell.angle_beta   90.00
_cell.angle_gamma   90.00
#
_symmetry.space_group_name_H-M   'P 1'
#
loop_
_entity.id
_entity.type
_entity.pdbx_description
1 polymer ?
#
loop_
_entity_poly.entity_id
_entity_poly.type
_entity_poly.pdbx_seq_one_letter_code
_entity_poly.pdbx_strand_id
1 'polypeptide(L)'
;MGNAITFDTHVYVKKLKAAGFTEEQAEVLASTQADLIDERLTTKHDLKETEAALKRDLKETEAALKRDLKESEAALKRDLKESEAALKQDMKELETSLKRDMKELETGLKQDMKELETNLKRDMKELETGLKHDMKELELRLKHDLTLRLGGMMAASIAMVAALVKLL
;
A
#
# COMPACT_ATOMS: atom_id res chain seq x y z
N MET A 1 66.54 -9.45 17.79
CA MET A 1 67.50 -8.38 17.47
C MET A 1 67.71 -8.40 15.98
N GLY A 2 67.06 -7.51 15.23
CA GLY A 2 67.32 -7.42 13.79
C GLY A 2 68.68 -6.75 13.61
N ASN A 3 69.61 -7.38 12.89
CA ASN A 3 70.82 -6.69 12.43
C ASN A 3 70.39 -5.42 11.71
N ALA A 4 70.55 -4.27 12.36
CA ALA A 4 70.62 -3.01 11.67
C ALA A 4 71.81 -3.17 10.71
N ILE A 5 71.58 -2.97 9.41
CA ILE A 5 72.68 -2.80 8.47
C ILE A 5 73.26 -1.45 8.85
N THR A 6 74.18 -1.42 9.81
CA THR A 6 74.87 -0.21 10.21
C THR A 6 75.74 0.19 9.03
N PHE A 7 75.35 1.27 8.34
CA PHE A 7 76.19 1.84 7.30
C PHE A 7 77.41 2.46 7.97
N ASP A 8 78.55 1.76 7.87
CA ASP A 8 79.80 2.23 8.45
C ASP A 8 80.44 3.25 7.50
N THR A 9 80.17 4.52 7.77
CA THR A 9 80.71 5.68 7.05
C THR A 9 82.24 5.64 6.98
N HIS A 10 82.92 5.17 8.03
CA HIS A 10 84.39 5.14 8.08
C HIS A 10 84.99 4.06 7.18
N VAL A 11 84.40 2.85 7.20
CA VAL A 11 84.78 1.78 6.27
C VAL A 11 84.45 2.16 4.83
N TYR A 12 83.35 2.88 4.60
CA TYR A 12 82.95 3.35 3.28
C TYR A 12 83.91 4.43 2.73
N VAL A 13 84.29 5.42 3.54
CA VAL A 13 85.33 6.43 3.19
C VAL A 13 86.65 5.75 2.83
N LYS A 14 87.11 4.76 3.62
CA LYS A 14 88.35 4.01 3.31
C LYS A 14 88.29 3.30 1.95
N LYS A 15 87.14 2.73 1.59
CA LYS A 15 86.94 2.08 0.29
C LYS A 15 86.95 3.08 -0.87
N LEU A 16 86.34 4.26 -0.69
CA LEU A 16 86.34 5.33 -1.69
C LEU A 16 87.75 5.89 -1.93
N LYS A 17 88.52 6.13 -0.87
CA LYS A 17 89.93 6.55 -0.98
C LYS A 17 90.78 5.49 -1.71
N ALA A 18 90.57 4.21 -1.41
CA ALA A 18 91.26 3.11 -2.11
C ALA A 18 90.87 3.00 -3.60
N ALA A 19 89.69 3.49 -3.99
CA ALA A 19 89.22 3.56 -5.37
C ALA A 19 89.67 4.84 -6.11
N GLY A 20 90.45 5.73 -5.47
CA GLY A 20 91.04 6.91 -6.09
C GLY A 20 90.30 8.24 -5.86
N PHE A 21 89.29 8.27 -4.98
CA PHE A 21 88.65 9.53 -4.56
C PHE A 21 89.52 10.29 -3.56
N THR A 22 89.45 11.64 -3.57
CA THR A 22 90.08 12.44 -2.51
C THR A 22 89.37 12.24 -1.17
N GLU A 23 90.03 12.63 -0.08
CA GLU A 23 89.46 12.54 1.26
C GLU A 23 88.15 13.33 1.38
N GLU A 24 88.14 14.56 0.87
CA GLU A 24 86.97 15.44 0.90
C GLU A 24 85.81 14.86 0.05
N GLN A 25 86.12 14.30 -1.13
CA GLN A 25 85.12 13.66 -1.97
C GLN A 25 84.52 12.42 -1.30
N ALA A 26 85.36 11.61 -0.65
CA ALA A 26 84.93 10.40 0.03
C ALA A 26 84.05 10.71 1.26
N GLU A 27 84.40 11.72 2.04
CA GLU A 27 83.62 12.15 3.22
C GLU A 27 82.25 12.71 2.82
N VAL A 28 82.19 13.58 1.81
CA VAL A 28 80.92 14.15 1.32
C VAL A 28 80.00 13.04 0.78
N LEU A 29 80.53 12.09 0.01
CA LEU A 29 79.73 11.01 -0.54
C LEU A 29 79.24 10.04 0.56
N ALA A 30 80.08 9.78 1.56
CA ALA A 30 79.71 8.91 2.68
C ALA A 30 78.67 9.56 3.60
N SER A 31 78.81 10.86 3.90
CA SER A 31 77.83 11.61 4.69
C SER A 31 76.49 11.69 3.97
N THR A 32 76.48 12.10 2.69
CA THR A 32 75.24 12.24 1.92
C THR A 32 74.53 10.89 1.74
N GLN A 33 75.26 9.78 1.60
CA GLN A 33 74.66 8.45 1.51
C GLN A 33 74.16 7.93 2.86
N ALA A 34 74.82 8.27 3.97
CA ALA A 34 74.31 7.98 5.32
C ALA A 34 73.02 8.76 5.60
N ASP A 35 73.00 10.06 5.28
CA ASP A 35 71.82 10.91 5.45
C ASP A 35 70.62 10.38 4.62
N LEU A 36 70.86 9.96 3.37
CA LEU A 36 69.83 9.34 2.53
C LEU A 36 69.31 8.02 3.08
N ILE A 37 70.18 7.21 3.70
CA ILE A 37 69.80 5.94 4.33
C ILE A 37 68.94 6.18 5.57
N ASP A 38 69.32 7.15 6.41
CA ASP A 38 68.60 7.45 7.65
C ASP A 38 67.28 8.19 7.41
N GLU A 39 67.24 9.13 6.46
CA GLU A 39 66.06 9.99 6.25
C GLU A 39 64.98 9.35 5.35
N ARG A 40 65.37 8.49 4.40
CA ARG A 40 64.43 7.98 3.38
C ARG A 40 64.12 6.49 3.47
N LEU A 41 64.86 5.71 4.26
CA LEU A 41 64.59 4.27 4.37
C LEU A 41 63.77 3.95 5.61
N THR A 42 62.62 3.34 5.38
CA THR A 42 61.82 2.74 6.45
C THR A 42 62.57 1.56 7.06
N THR A 43 62.70 1.54 8.38
CA THR A 43 63.38 0.46 9.09
C THR A 43 62.47 -0.77 9.25
N LYS A 44 63.07 -1.92 9.55
CA LYS A 44 62.31 -3.13 9.94
C LYS A 44 61.45 -2.91 11.18
N HIS A 45 61.80 -1.94 12.03
CA HIS A 45 61.02 -1.60 13.21
C HIS A 45 59.73 -0.88 12.80
N ASP A 46 59.85 0.16 11.97
CA ASP A 46 58.70 0.94 11.47
C ASP A 46 57.70 0.05 10.71
N LEU A 47 58.22 -0.90 9.91
CA LEU A 47 57.40 -1.90 9.23
C LEU A 47 56.64 -2.81 10.21
N LYS A 48 57.26 -3.18 11.34
CA LYS A 48 56.59 -3.98 12.37
C LYS A 48 55.55 -3.19 13.15
N GLU A 49 55.82 -1.91 13.42
CA GLU A 49 54.86 -1.04 14.09
C GLU A 49 53.63 -0.81 13.22
N THR A 50 53.83 -0.52 11.93
CA THR A 50 52.75 -0.38 10.95
C THR A 50 51.99 -1.69 10.75
N GLU A 51 52.67 -2.85 10.65
CA GLU A 51 52.01 -4.16 10.60
C GLU A 51 51.15 -4.42 11.86
N ALA A 52 51.67 -4.05 13.04
CA ALA A 52 50.94 -4.20 14.29
C ALA A 52 49.73 -3.26 14.37
N ALA A 53 49.85 -2.02 13.89
CA ALA A 53 48.74 -1.07 13.78
C ALA A 53 47.66 -1.60 12.83
N LEU A 54 48.02 -2.00 11.62
CA LEU A 54 47.07 -2.57 10.65
C LEU A 54 46.36 -3.82 11.17
N LYS A 55 47.05 -4.68 11.92
CA LYS A 55 46.44 -5.85 12.57
C LYS A 55 45.43 -5.46 13.66
N ARG A 56 45.64 -4.35 14.37
CA ARG A 56 44.68 -3.84 15.35
C ARG A 56 43.47 -3.26 14.62
N ASP A 57 43.69 -2.40 13.63
CA ASP A 57 42.62 -1.77 12.85
C ASP A 57 41.73 -2.82 12.15
N LEU A 58 42.33 -3.88 11.61
CA LEU A 58 41.59 -5.00 11.03
C LEU A 58 40.71 -5.72 12.07
N LYS A 59 41.20 -5.92 13.29
CA LYS A 59 40.41 -6.55 14.35
C LYS A 59 39.27 -5.65 14.82
N GLU A 60 39.53 -4.35 14.94
CA GLU A 60 38.52 -3.37 15.33
C GLU A 60 37.42 -3.25 14.28
N THR A 61 37.79 -3.17 13.00
CA THR A 61 36.83 -3.14 11.89
C THR A 61 36.03 -4.44 11.78
N GLU A 62 36.66 -5.61 11.95
CA GLU A 62 35.94 -6.89 11.98
C GLU A 62 34.95 -6.96 13.16
N ALA A 63 35.33 -6.45 14.33
CA ALA A 63 34.45 -6.40 15.49
C ALA A 63 33.27 -5.43 15.28
N ALA A 64 33.53 -4.26 14.70
CA ALA A 64 32.50 -3.28 14.35
C ALA A 64 31.50 -3.87 13.34
N LEU A 65 31.97 -4.48 12.25
CA LEU A 65 31.11 -5.11 11.25
C LEU A 65 30.25 -6.24 11.84
N LYS A 66 30.82 -7.07 12.74
CA LYS A 66 30.03 -8.11 13.44
C LYS A 66 28.96 -7.51 14.35
N ARG A 67 29.23 -6.36 14.95
CA ARG A 67 28.26 -5.65 15.78
C ARG A 67 27.13 -5.08 14.92
N ASP A 68 27.47 -4.36 13.87
CA ASP A 68 26.52 -3.74 12.94
C ASP A 68 25.61 -4.81 12.30
N LEU A 69 26.18 -5.97 11.93
CA LEU A 69 25.40 -7.08 11.41
C LEU A 69 24.38 -7.59 12.43
N LYS A 70 24.77 -7.78 13.69
CA LYS A 70 23.85 -8.21 14.76
C LYS A 70 22.76 -7.18 15.06
N GLU A 71 23.13 -5.89 15.05
CA GLU A 71 22.17 -4.80 15.26
C GLU A 71 21.15 -4.75 14.11
N SER A 72 21.61 -4.89 12.86
CA SER A 72 20.75 -4.96 11.67
C SER A 72 19.84 -6.19 11.68
N GLU A 73 20.36 -7.38 12.01
CA GLU A 73 19.54 -8.60 12.16
C GLU A 73 18.46 -8.44 13.24
N ALA A 74 18.79 -7.80 14.37
CA ALA A 74 17.85 -7.54 15.44
C ALA A 74 16.76 -6.54 15.02
N ALA A 75 17.13 -5.48 14.29
CA ALA A 75 16.21 -4.49 13.74
C ALA A 75 15.23 -5.15 12.75
N LEU A 76 15.74 -5.91 11.78
CA LEU A 76 14.91 -6.63 10.80
C LEU A 76 13.94 -7.61 11.47
N LYS A 77 14.38 -8.32 12.51
CA LYS A 77 13.52 -9.23 13.28
C LYS A 77 12.43 -8.48 14.04
N ARG A 78 12.71 -7.27 14.52
CA ARG A 78 11.73 -6.41 15.19
C ARG A 78 10.69 -5.92 14.18
N ASP A 79 11.14 -5.37 13.06
CA ASP A 79 10.27 -4.83 12.00
C ASP A 79 9.34 -5.92 11.46
N LEU A 80 9.86 -7.15 11.27
CA LEU A 80 9.03 -8.29 10.85
C LEU A 80 7.91 -8.59 11.85
N LYS A 81 8.22 -8.61 13.16
CA LYS A 81 7.22 -8.84 14.21
C LYS A 81 6.17 -7.72 14.28
N GLU A 82 6.61 -6.47 14.13
CA GLU A 82 5.70 -5.32 14.12
C GLU A 82 4.76 -5.39 12.90
N SER A 83 5.29 -5.74 11.72
CA SER A 83 4.48 -5.95 10.51
C SER A 83 3.50 -7.12 10.64
N GLU A 84 3.92 -8.25 11.22
CA GLU A 84 3.03 -9.39 11.47
C GLU A 84 1.89 -9.02 12.44
N ALA A 85 2.19 -8.23 13.47
CA ALA A 85 1.19 -7.77 14.43
C ALA A 85 0.19 -6.81 13.78
N ALA A 86 0.67 -5.86 12.97
CA ALA A 86 -0.18 -4.93 12.21
C ALA A 86 -1.13 -5.67 11.27
N LEU A 87 -0.60 -6.61 10.46
CA LEU A 87 -1.43 -7.42 9.55
C LEU A 87 -2.51 -8.21 10.30
N LYS A 88 -2.18 -8.76 11.47
CA LYS A 88 -3.14 -9.49 12.30
C LYS A 88 -4.23 -8.57 12.85
N GLN A 89 -3.91 -7.31 13.16
CA GLN A 89 -4.89 -6.32 13.58
C GLN A 89 -5.81 -5.96 12.42
N ASP A 90 -5.25 -5.62 11.25
CA ASP A 90 -6.01 -5.26 10.05
C ASP A 90 -6.99 -6.37 9.65
N MET A 91 -6.57 -7.63 9.71
CA MET A 91 -7.45 -8.77 9.43
C MET A 91 -8.65 -8.84 10.40
N LYS A 92 -8.44 -8.56 11.69
CA LYS A 92 -9.53 -8.55 12.70
C LYS A 92 -10.49 -7.39 12.48
N GLU A 93 -9.96 -6.23 12.13
CA GLU A 93 -10.77 -5.04 11.83
C GLU A 93 -11.61 -5.29 10.58
N LEU A 94 -11.03 -5.86 9.53
CA LEU A 94 -11.75 -6.26 8.32
C LEU A 94 -12.85 -7.28 8.60
N GLU A 95 -12.56 -8.33 9.38
CA GLU A 95 -13.57 -9.33 9.77
C GLU A 95 -14.74 -8.69 10.53
N THR A 96 -14.43 -7.73 11.42
CA THR A 96 -15.43 -7.02 12.21
C THR A 96 -16.29 -6.12 11.33
N SER A 97 -15.68 -5.37 10.41
CA SER A 97 -16.40 -4.53 9.45
C SER A 97 -17.31 -5.38 8.57
N LEU A 98 -16.80 -6.47 8.01
CA LEU A 98 -17.59 -7.35 7.14
C LEU A 98 -18.81 -7.92 7.87
N LYS A 99 -18.64 -8.34 9.14
CA LYS A 99 -19.76 -8.82 9.96
C LYS A 99 -20.81 -7.73 10.22
N ARG A 100 -20.39 -6.48 10.42
CA ARG A 100 -21.32 -5.35 10.56
C ARG A 100 -22.06 -5.12 9.26
N ASP A 101 -21.34 -5.00 8.15
CA ASP A 101 -21.91 -4.66 6.85
C ASP A 101 -22.91 -5.75 6.39
N MET A 102 -22.63 -7.04 6.66
CA MET A 102 -23.61 -8.11 6.42
C MET A 102 -24.88 -7.97 7.26
N LYS A 103 -24.77 -7.59 8.53
CA LYS A 103 -25.96 -7.37 9.39
C LYS A 103 -26.77 -6.18 8.89
N GLU A 104 -26.11 -5.09 8.52
CA GLU A 104 -26.77 -3.91 7.96
C GLU A 104 -27.51 -4.26 6.67
N LEU A 105 -26.87 -5.00 5.76
CA LEU A 105 -27.50 -5.50 4.53
C LEU A 105 -28.71 -6.39 4.83
N GLU A 106 -28.59 -7.34 5.77
CA GLU A 106 -29.70 -8.22 6.15
C GLU A 106 -30.89 -7.42 6.72
N THR A 107 -30.62 -6.42 7.55
CA THR A 107 -31.65 -5.55 8.11
C THR A 107 -32.31 -4.67 7.05
N GLY A 108 -31.52 -4.11 6.12
CA GLY A 108 -32.02 -3.31 5.00
C GLY A 108 -32.94 -4.14 4.09
N LEU A 109 -32.50 -5.34 3.68
CA LEU A 109 -33.32 -6.24 2.86
C LEU A 109 -34.64 -6.62 3.55
N LYS A 110 -34.63 -6.87 4.87
CA LYS A 110 -35.85 -7.14 5.63
C LYS A 110 -36.80 -5.95 5.65
N GLN A 111 -36.28 -4.73 5.73
CA GLN A 111 -37.08 -3.52 5.68
C GLN A 111 -37.68 -3.31 4.29
N ASP A 112 -36.86 -3.42 3.24
CA ASP A 112 -37.30 -3.28 1.85
C ASP A 112 -38.39 -4.28 1.49
N MET A 113 -38.27 -5.54 1.94
CA MET A 113 -39.31 -6.55 1.74
C MET A 113 -40.63 -6.19 2.41
N LYS A 114 -40.60 -5.65 3.64
CA LYS A 114 -41.82 -5.22 4.35
C LYS A 114 -42.47 -4.02 3.68
N GLU A 115 -41.65 -3.08 3.20
CA GLU A 115 -42.12 -1.91 2.46
C GLU A 115 -42.78 -2.34 1.15
N LEU A 116 -42.14 -3.22 0.38
CA LEU A 116 -42.69 -3.78 -0.83
C LEU A 116 -44.02 -4.51 -0.59
N GLU A 117 -44.10 -5.35 0.45
CA GLU A 117 -45.34 -6.04 0.82
C GLU A 117 -46.46 -5.06 1.17
N THR A 118 -46.15 -4.00 1.90
CA THR A 118 -47.11 -2.96 2.29
C THR A 118 -47.61 -2.19 1.07
N ASN A 119 -46.69 -1.81 0.18
CA ASN A 119 -47.02 -1.11 -1.06
C ASN A 119 -47.90 -1.99 -1.97
N LEU A 120 -47.56 -3.26 -2.17
CA LEU A 120 -48.37 -4.20 -2.95
C LEU A 120 -49.79 -4.36 -2.37
N LYS A 121 -49.93 -4.45 -1.04
CA LYS A 121 -51.26 -4.51 -0.39
C LYS A 121 -52.07 -3.24 -0.62
N ARG A 122 -51.43 -2.07 -0.58
CA ARG A 122 -52.07 -0.79 -0.84
C ARG A 122 -52.53 -0.71 -2.31
N ASP A 123 -51.63 -1.01 -3.24
CA ASP A 123 -51.93 -0.96 -4.68
C ASP A 123 -53.06 -1.93 -5.06
N MET A 124 -53.12 -3.13 -4.46
CA MET A 124 -54.24 -4.06 -4.65
C MET A 124 -55.57 -3.50 -4.15
N LYS A 125 -55.59 -2.83 -2.99
CA LYS A 125 -56.81 -2.19 -2.48
C LYS A 125 -57.24 -1.03 -3.37
N GLU A 126 -56.30 -0.20 -3.79
CA GLU A 126 -56.56 0.91 -4.70
C GLU A 126 -57.18 0.38 -6.01
N LEU A 127 -56.59 -0.66 -6.59
CA LEU A 127 -57.12 -1.33 -7.79
C LEU A 127 -58.53 -1.92 -7.57
N GLU A 128 -58.76 -2.61 -6.46
CA GLU A 128 -60.09 -3.18 -6.13
C GLU A 128 -61.15 -2.07 -6.00
N THR A 129 -60.80 -0.97 -5.33
CA THR A 129 -61.71 0.17 -5.19
C THR A 129 -61.98 0.87 -6.52
N GLY A 130 -60.97 1.04 -7.37
CA GLY A 130 -61.11 1.59 -8.71
C GLY A 130 -62.04 0.73 -9.57
N LEU A 131 -61.81 -0.59 -9.60
CA LEU A 131 -62.64 -1.51 -10.38
C LEU A 131 -64.11 -1.51 -9.90
N LYS A 132 -64.34 -1.46 -8.58
CA LYS A 132 -65.70 -1.33 -8.02
C LYS A 132 -66.37 -0.02 -8.41
N HIS A 133 -65.60 1.08 -8.49
CA HIS A 133 -66.10 2.37 -8.94
C HIS A 133 -66.50 2.31 -10.41
N ASP A 134 -65.61 1.83 -11.27
CA ASP A 134 -65.82 1.72 -12.72
C ASP A 134 -67.03 0.83 -13.04
N MET A 135 -67.22 -0.28 -12.31
CA MET A 135 -68.40 -1.14 -12.46
C MET A 135 -69.71 -0.42 -12.15
N LYS A 136 -69.75 0.37 -11.06
CA LYS A 136 -70.93 1.15 -10.69
C LYS A 136 -71.22 2.23 -11.73
N GLU A 137 -70.19 2.89 -12.23
CA GLU A 137 -70.34 3.91 -13.27
C GLU A 137 -70.91 3.30 -14.56
N LEU A 138 -70.38 2.15 -14.99
CA LEU A 138 -70.88 1.44 -16.16
C LEU A 138 -72.35 1.00 -15.98
N GLU A 139 -72.72 0.49 -14.81
CA GLU A 139 -74.10 0.10 -14.49
C GLU A 139 -75.06 1.31 -14.57
N LEU A 140 -74.64 2.47 -14.04
CA LEU A 140 -75.43 3.70 -14.10
C LEU A 140 -75.61 4.18 -15.55
N ARG A 141 -74.52 4.18 -16.34
CA ARG A 141 -74.58 4.53 -17.77
C ARG A 141 -75.52 3.61 -18.53
N LEU A 142 -75.42 2.30 -18.31
CA LEU A 142 -76.28 1.31 -18.96
C LEU A 142 -77.76 1.52 -18.58
N LYS A 143 -78.07 1.74 -17.30
CA LYS A 143 -79.43 2.04 -16.83
C LYS A 143 -79.97 3.33 -17.45
N HIS A 144 -79.15 4.37 -17.52
CA HIS A 144 -79.52 5.64 -18.14
C HIS A 144 -79.82 5.48 -19.63
N ASP A 145 -78.93 4.80 -20.37
CA ASP A 145 -79.09 4.55 -21.80
C ASP A 145 -80.34 3.71 -22.11
N LEU A 146 -80.60 2.66 -21.31
CA LEU A 146 -81.82 1.84 -21.44
C LEU A 146 -83.08 2.67 -21.17
N THR A 147 -83.05 3.50 -20.12
CA THR A 147 -84.18 4.36 -19.76
C THR A 147 -84.48 5.37 -20.87
N LEU A 148 -83.45 6.02 -21.42
CA LEU A 148 -83.60 6.95 -22.54
C LEU A 148 -84.16 6.26 -23.79
N ARG A 149 -83.63 5.08 -24.16
CA ARG A 149 -84.12 4.31 -25.33
C ARG A 149 -85.57 3.86 -25.16
N LEU A 150 -85.92 3.29 -24.00
CA LEU A 150 -87.29 2.84 -23.72
C LEU A 150 -88.28 4.02 -23.69
N GLY A 151 -87.91 5.13 -23.05
CA GLY A 151 -88.71 6.36 -23.05
C GLY A 151 -88.94 6.90 -24.47
N GLY A 152 -87.90 6.90 -25.31
CA GLY A 152 -88.00 7.28 -26.73
C GLY A 152 -88.93 6.36 -27.53
N MET A 153 -88.82 5.04 -27.35
CA MET A 153 -89.70 4.06 -28.02
C MET A 153 -91.18 4.22 -27.59
N MET A 154 -91.43 4.45 -26.30
CA MET A 154 -92.78 4.70 -25.77
C MET A 154 -93.37 5.99 -26.34
N ALA A 155 -92.60 7.08 -26.39
CA ALA A 155 -93.05 8.33 -26.97
C ALA A 155 -93.39 8.17 -28.47
N ALA A 156 -92.54 7.45 -29.21
CA ALA A 156 -92.78 7.16 -30.62
C ALA A 156 -94.02 6.28 -30.86
N SER A 157 -94.23 5.24 -30.05
CA SER A 157 -95.41 4.38 -30.16
C SER A 157 -96.70 5.14 -29.85
N ILE A 158 -96.71 5.99 -28.82
CA ILE A 158 -97.83 6.87 -28.50
C ILE A 158 -98.12 7.83 -29.67
N ALA A 159 -97.09 8.46 -30.23
CA ALA A 159 -97.25 9.35 -31.38
C ALA A 159 -97.83 8.64 -32.61
N MET A 160 -97.40 7.40 -32.87
CA MET A 160 -97.92 6.57 -33.96
C MET A 160 -99.40 6.22 -33.76
N VAL A 161 -99.80 5.77 -32.56
CA VAL A 161 -101.21 5.47 -32.25
C VAL A 161 -102.08 6.72 -32.38
N ALA A 162 -101.61 7.87 -31.88
CA ALA A 162 -102.35 9.13 -31.98
C ALA A 162 -102.55 9.59 -33.44
N ALA A 163 -101.58 9.34 -34.33
CA ALA A 163 -101.71 9.62 -35.76
C ALA A 163 -102.72 8.68 -36.44
N LEU A 164 -102.71 7.38 -36.10
CA LEU A 164 -103.67 6.40 -36.63
C LEU A 164 -105.12 6.72 -36.23
N VAL A 165 -105.35 7.13 -34.96
CA VAL A 165 -106.69 7.52 -34.48
C VAL A 165 -107.23 8.75 -35.21
N LYS A 166 -106.38 9.68 -35.68
CA LYS A 166 -106.81 10.84 -36.47
C LYS A 166 -107.16 10.50 -37.93
N LEU A 167 -106.76 9.34 -38.44
CA LEU A 167 -106.97 8.90 -39.83
C LEU A 167 -108.19 7.99 -40.02
N LEU A 168 -108.77 7.47 -38.94
CA LEU A 168 -110.03 6.71 -38.91
C LEU A 168 -111.22 7.63 -38.63
#